data_AF-A0A511YER9-F1
#
_entry.id   AF-A0A511YER9-F1
#
_cell.length_a   1.000
_cell.length_b   1.000
_cell.length_c   1.000
_cell.angle_alpha   90.00
_cell.angle_beta   90.00
_cell.angle_gamma   90.00
#
_symmetry.space_group_name_H-M   'P 1'
#
loop_
_entity.id
_entity.type
_entity.pdbx_description
1 polymer ?
#
loop_
_entity_poly.entity_id
_entity_poly.type
_entity_poly.pdbx_seq_one_letter_code
_entity_poly.pdbx_strand_id
1 'polypeptide(L)'
;MPEKEINAMLEGMPKPHPGSAELEKIVENYLKGQNIKYTDDLITSLSTDTAPFFQLSPTVGIVMTHDIEEENGVLLFAPCYHQACDNISNVDRKSFNIALGLISHLADKLAFN
;
A
#
# COMPACT_ATOMS: atom_id res chain seq x y z
N MET A 1 13.32 3.13 10.54
CA MET A 1 13.19 4.28 11.46
C MET A 1 12.92 3.77 12.87
N PRO A 2 13.42 4.42 13.93
CA PRO A 2 13.09 4.05 15.31
C PRO A 2 11.59 4.14 15.57
N GLU A 3 11.02 3.18 16.29
CA GLU A 3 9.57 3.09 16.59
C GLU A 3 9.00 4.37 17.22
N LYS A 4 9.79 5.06 18.04
CA LYS A 4 9.44 6.34 18.66
C LYS A 4 9.19 7.45 17.63
N GLU A 5 9.96 7.50 16.55
CA GLU A 5 9.79 8.49 15.48
C GLU A 5 8.55 8.19 14.65
N ILE A 6 8.29 6.90 14.37
CA ILE A 6 7.07 6.44 13.68
C ILE A 6 5.83 6.84 14.49
N ASN A 7 5.82 6.55 15.80
CA ASN A 7 4.69 6.88 16.65
C ASN A 7 4.43 8.40 16.74
N ALA A 8 5.49 9.21 16.84
CA ALA A 8 5.37 10.67 16.85
C ALA A 8 4.81 11.22 15.52
N MET A 9 5.19 10.61 14.38
CA MET A 9 4.61 10.97 13.08
C MET A 9 3.13 10.62 13.01
N LEU A 10 2.75 9.42 13.47
CA LEU A 10 1.35 8.95 13.48
C LEU A 10 0.43 9.83 14.34
N GLU A 11 0.90 10.34 15.48
CA GLU A 11 0.11 11.24 16.34
C GLU A 11 -0.25 12.57 15.67
N GLY A 12 0.62 13.08 14.78
CA GLY A 12 0.41 14.33 14.05
C GLY A 12 -0.37 14.17 12.74
N MET A 13 -0.66 12.93 12.32
CA MET A 13 -1.29 12.68 11.03
C MET A 13 -2.80 12.97 11.07
N PRO A 14 -3.37 13.50 9.97
CA PRO A 14 -4.81 13.55 9.82
C PRO A 14 -5.41 12.15 10.03
N LYS A 15 -6.65 12.09 10.53
CA LYS A 15 -7.40 10.83 10.57
C LYS A 15 -8.02 10.56 9.20
N PRO A 16 -8.01 9.29 8.73
CA PRO A 16 -8.66 8.93 7.48
C PRO A 16 -10.17 9.17 7.57
N HIS A 17 -10.80 9.37 6.42
CA HIS A 17 -12.25 9.40 6.32
C HIS A 17 -12.85 8.13 6.96
N PRO A 18 -13.94 8.22 7.75
CA PRO A 18 -14.48 7.08 8.50
C PRO A 18 -14.75 5.84 7.64
N GLY A 19 -15.28 6.05 6.42
CA GLY A 19 -15.57 4.98 5.45
C GLY A 19 -14.35 4.24 4.88
N SER A 20 -13.13 4.70 5.15
CA SER A 20 -11.91 4.01 4.71
C SER A 20 -11.71 2.69 5.45
N ALA A 21 -12.18 2.56 6.68
CA ALA A 21 -12.06 1.32 7.46
C ALA A 21 -12.83 0.15 6.83
N GLU A 22 -14.00 0.41 6.24
CA GLU A 22 -14.75 -0.59 5.49
C GLU A 22 -14.02 -1.03 4.21
N LEU A 23 -13.38 -0.10 3.51
CA LEU A 23 -12.57 -0.41 2.33
C LEU A 23 -11.35 -1.27 2.69
N GLU A 24 -10.64 -0.91 3.75
CA GLU A 24 -9.52 -1.69 4.28
C GLU A 24 -9.95 -3.12 4.59
N LYS A 25 -11.09 -3.30 5.26
CA LYS A 25 -11.61 -4.64 5.57
C LYS A 25 -11.89 -5.48 4.32
N ILE A 26 -12.36 -4.88 3.23
CA ILE A 26 -12.55 -5.58 1.96
C ILE A 26 -11.19 -6.05 1.41
N VAL A 27 -10.18 -5.18 1.45
CA VAL A 27 -8.81 -5.51 1.01
C VAL A 27 -8.20 -6.61 1.87
N GLU A 28 -8.27 -6.49 3.20
CA GLU A 28 -7.75 -7.48 4.12
C GLU A 28 -8.35 -8.87 3.91
N ASN A 29 -9.67 -8.94 3.71
CA ASN A 29 -10.37 -10.21 3.48
C ASN A 29 -9.85 -10.90 2.21
N TYR A 30 -9.61 -10.15 1.14
CA TYR A 30 -9.02 -10.67 -0.08
C TYR A 30 -7.60 -11.20 0.17
N LEU A 31 -6.73 -10.39 0.78
CA LEU A 31 -5.35 -10.77 1.05
C LEU A 31 -5.25 -12.00 1.97
N LYS A 32 -6.04 -12.04 3.04
CA LYS A 32 -6.16 -13.20 3.96
C LYS A 32 -6.67 -14.44 3.22
N GLY A 33 -7.70 -14.30 2.40
CA GLY A 33 -8.27 -15.39 1.59
C GLY A 33 -7.27 -15.98 0.59
N GLN A 34 -6.32 -15.18 0.11
CA GLN A 34 -5.23 -15.62 -0.78
C GLN A 34 -3.95 -16.02 -0.04
N ASN A 35 -3.95 -16.00 1.31
CA ASN A 35 -2.77 -16.24 2.15
C ASN A 35 -1.58 -15.32 1.79
N ILE A 36 -1.86 -14.06 1.47
CA ILE A 36 -0.87 -13.04 1.15
C ILE A 36 -0.53 -12.30 2.45
N LYS A 37 0.77 -12.23 2.76
CA LYS A 37 1.28 -11.44 3.88
C LYS A 37 1.34 -9.97 3.49
N TYR A 38 1.01 -9.08 4.42
CA TYR A 38 1.04 -7.64 4.24
C TYR A 38 1.45 -6.95 5.54
N THR A 39 1.76 -5.67 5.44
CA THR A 39 2.08 -4.79 6.56
C THR A 39 1.21 -3.55 6.44
N ASP A 40 0.63 -3.12 7.56
CA ASP A 40 -0.19 -1.91 7.59
C ASP A 40 0.70 -0.68 7.39
N ASP A 41 0.27 0.23 6.53
CA ASP A 41 1.01 1.45 6.25
C ASP A 41 0.09 2.65 6.06
N LEU A 42 0.19 3.58 7.00
CA LEU A 42 -0.52 4.86 6.94
C LEU A 42 0.33 5.94 6.25
N ILE A 43 1.65 5.81 6.28
CA ILE A 43 2.57 6.87 5.84
C ILE A 43 2.48 7.03 4.33
N THR A 44 2.47 5.93 3.58
CA THR A 44 2.39 6.02 2.11
C THR A 44 1.05 6.55 1.62
N SER A 45 -0.01 6.43 2.42
CA SER A 45 -1.32 7.04 2.10
C SER A 45 -1.28 8.57 2.05
N LEU A 46 -0.31 9.22 2.71
CA LEU A 46 -0.15 10.68 2.65
C LEU A 46 0.91 11.16 1.66
N SER A 47 1.68 10.24 1.05
CA SER A 47 2.70 10.56 0.04
C SER A 47 2.30 10.15 -1.38
N THR A 48 1.04 9.73 -1.58
CA THR A 48 0.48 9.33 -2.87
C THR A 48 -0.76 10.15 -3.23
N ASP A 49 -1.38 9.87 -4.37
CA ASP A 49 -2.55 10.57 -4.89
C ASP A 49 -3.80 10.44 -4.00
N THR A 50 -3.78 9.57 -2.99
CA THR A 50 -4.86 9.49 -1.98
C THR A 50 -4.80 10.64 -0.98
N ALA A 51 -3.66 11.32 -0.81
CA ALA A 51 -3.47 12.35 0.22
C ALA A 51 -4.51 13.50 0.14
N PRO A 52 -4.82 14.08 -1.06
CA PRO A 52 -5.85 15.11 -1.17
C PRO A 52 -7.26 14.63 -0.81
N PHE A 53 -7.53 13.33 -0.91
CA PHE A 53 -8.83 12.72 -0.64
C PHE A 53 -8.95 12.10 0.76
N PHE A 54 -7.82 11.93 1.45
CA PHE A 54 -7.69 11.11 2.66
C PHE A 54 -8.72 11.41 3.75
N GLN A 55 -9.11 12.68 3.93
CA GLN A 55 -10.17 13.08 4.88
C GLN A 55 -11.52 13.39 4.22
N LEU A 56 -11.56 13.51 2.89
CA LEU A 56 -12.73 13.98 2.14
C LEU A 56 -13.58 12.83 1.59
N SER A 57 -12.97 11.69 1.31
CA SER A 57 -13.60 10.51 0.74
C SER A 57 -12.96 9.25 1.34
N PRO A 58 -13.70 8.13 1.43
CA PRO A 58 -13.08 6.83 1.67
C PRO A 58 -11.97 6.57 0.64
N THR A 59 -10.81 6.18 1.12
CA THR A 59 -9.65 5.78 0.29
C THR A 59 -9.03 4.52 0.84
N VAL A 60 -8.52 3.67 -0.05
CA VAL A 60 -7.71 2.50 0.27
C VAL A 60 -6.66 2.34 -0.82
N GLY A 61 -5.54 1.72 -0.49
CA GLY A 61 -4.48 1.46 -1.45
C GLY A 61 -3.62 0.27 -1.03
N ILE A 62 -2.86 -0.25 -1.99
CA ILE A 62 -1.76 -1.16 -1.71
C ILE A 62 -0.51 -0.63 -2.39
N VAL A 63 0.63 -0.83 -1.74
CA VAL A 63 1.93 -0.54 -2.33
C VAL A 63 2.72 -1.83 -2.30
N MET A 64 3.19 -2.24 -3.48
CA MET A 64 3.95 -3.47 -3.66
C MET A 64 5.43 -3.09 -3.76
N THR A 65 6.18 -3.38 -2.71
CA THR A 65 7.62 -3.13 -2.70
C THR A 65 8.38 -4.39 -2.34
N HIS A 66 9.67 -4.36 -2.67
CA HIS A 66 10.65 -5.32 -2.21
C HIS A 66 11.83 -4.53 -1.66
N ASP A 67 12.26 -4.92 -0.47
CA ASP A 67 13.40 -4.29 0.19
C ASP A 67 14.66 -5.10 -0.09
N ILE A 68 15.72 -4.42 -0.51
CA ILE A 68 17.06 -5.00 -0.62
C ILE A 68 17.96 -4.31 0.41
N GLU A 69 18.57 -5.11 1.28
CA GLU A 69 19.66 -4.64 2.13
C GLU A 69 20.98 -4.78 1.38
N GLU A 70 21.64 -3.66 1.12
CA GLU A 70 22.96 -3.62 0.50
C GLU A 70 24.06 -4.01 1.50
N GLU A 71 25.23 -4.42 1.00
CA GLU A 71 26.38 -4.82 1.85
C GLU A 71 26.90 -3.71 2.78
N ASN A 72 26.61 -2.44 2.45
CA ASN A 72 26.93 -1.26 3.24
C ASN A 72 25.89 -0.97 4.36
N GLY A 73 24.87 -1.81 4.52
CA GLY A 73 23.77 -1.64 5.48
C GLY A 73 22.67 -0.67 5.04
N VAL A 74 22.68 -0.22 3.78
CA VAL A 74 21.61 0.62 3.21
C VAL A 74 20.43 -0.27 2.83
N LEU A 75 19.24 0.09 3.31
CA LEU A 75 17.99 -0.54 2.90
C LEU A 75 17.40 0.23 1.72
N LEU A 76 17.32 -0.40 0.55
CA LEU A 76 16.64 0.12 -0.62
C LEU A 76 15.19 -0.36 -0.66
N PHE A 77 14.27 0.56 -0.40
CA PHE A 77 12.84 0.36 -0.62
C PHE A 77 12.55 0.53 -2.12
N ALA A 78 12.16 -0.54 -2.81
CA ALA A 78 11.94 -0.56 -4.26
C ALA A 78 13.19 -0.11 -5.08
N PRO A 79 14.19 -0.98 -5.28
CA PRO A 79 15.52 -0.64 -5.82
C PRO A 79 15.56 0.12 -7.15
N CYS A 80 14.58 -0.08 -8.04
CA CYS A 80 14.50 0.61 -9.33
C CYS A 80 13.64 1.87 -9.33
N TYR A 81 13.03 2.25 -8.20
CA TYR A 81 12.15 3.41 -8.11
C TYR A 81 12.83 4.70 -8.60
N HIS A 82 12.20 5.40 -9.54
CA HIS A 82 12.73 6.60 -10.21
C HIS A 82 14.06 6.40 -10.96
N GLN A 83 14.38 5.17 -11.36
CA GLN A 83 15.59 4.84 -12.12
C GLN A 83 15.25 4.27 -13.51
N ALA A 84 16.24 4.23 -14.40
CA ALA A 84 16.09 3.67 -15.75
C ALA A 84 15.76 2.17 -15.77
N CYS A 85 16.07 1.45 -14.69
CA CYS A 85 15.72 0.03 -14.56
C CYS A 85 14.24 -0.22 -14.24
N ASP A 86 13.45 0.81 -13.92
CA ASP A 86 11.99 0.69 -13.78
C ASP A 86 11.31 0.61 -15.16
N ASN A 87 11.37 -0.58 -15.74
CA ASN A 87 10.84 -0.89 -17.05
C ASN A 87 10.13 -2.26 -17.05
N ILE A 88 9.65 -2.70 -18.22
CA ILE A 88 8.87 -3.93 -18.35
C ILE A 88 9.58 -5.19 -17.81
N SER A 89 10.92 -5.19 -17.78
CA SER A 89 11.71 -6.31 -17.25
C SER A 89 11.73 -6.36 -15.72
N ASN A 90 11.37 -5.27 -15.04
CA ASN A 90 11.31 -5.14 -13.58
C ASN A 90 9.93 -5.52 -13.00
N VAL A 91 8.97 -5.91 -13.85
CA VAL A 91 7.62 -6.29 -13.42
C VAL A 91 7.60 -7.73 -12.92
N ASP A 92 7.38 -7.91 -11.62
CA ASP A 92 7.05 -9.23 -11.07
C ASP A 92 5.59 -9.60 -11.39
N ARG A 93 5.42 -10.69 -12.15
CA ARG A 93 4.10 -11.17 -12.58
C ARG A 93 3.19 -11.56 -11.42
N LYS A 94 3.76 -12.11 -10.35
CA LYS A 94 2.96 -12.54 -9.19
C LYS A 94 2.34 -11.33 -8.50
N SER A 95 3.16 -10.31 -8.24
CA SER A 95 2.73 -9.05 -7.62
C SER A 95 1.71 -8.31 -8.48
N PHE A 96 1.94 -8.26 -9.80
CA PHE A 96 0.98 -7.68 -10.75
C PHE A 96 -0.38 -8.40 -10.72
N ASN A 97 -0.40 -9.73 -10.72
CA ASN A 97 -1.64 -10.50 -10.66
C ASN A 97 -2.39 -10.33 -9.33
N ILE A 98 -1.66 -10.18 -8.21
CA ILE A 98 -2.25 -9.88 -6.91
C ILE A 98 -2.99 -8.54 -6.97
N ALA A 99 -2.34 -7.49 -7.50
CA ALA A 99 -2.94 -6.17 -7.62
C ALA A 99 -4.18 -6.18 -8.52
N LEU A 100 -4.13 -6.84 -9.68
CA LEU A 100 -5.28 -6.98 -10.57
C LEU A 100 -6.46 -7.71 -9.90
N GLY A 101 -6.18 -8.83 -9.21
CA GLY A 101 -7.22 -9.57 -8.52
C GLY A 101 -7.85 -8.77 -7.37
N LEU A 102 -7.05 -7.98 -6.65
CA LEU A 102 -7.56 -7.09 -5.61
C LEU A 102 -8.46 -5.99 -6.18
N ILE A 103 -8.04 -5.33 -7.27
CA ILE A 103 -8.85 -4.30 -7.95
C ILE A 103 -10.18 -4.92 -8.42
N SER A 104 -10.13 -6.11 -9.01
CA SER A 104 -11.34 -6.84 -9.42
C SER A 104 -12.24 -7.16 -8.23
N HIS A 105 -11.67 -7.57 -7.10
CA HIS A 105 -12.44 -7.86 -5.88
C HIS A 105 -13.10 -6.60 -5.30
N LEU A 106 -12.37 -5.49 -5.25
CA LEU A 106 -12.91 -4.19 -4.81
C LEU A 106 -14.04 -3.72 -5.72
N ALA A 107 -13.85 -3.79 -7.04
CA ALA A 107 -14.87 -3.40 -8.00
C ALA A 107 -16.14 -4.25 -7.86
N ASP A 108 -16.01 -5.58 -7.71
CA ASP A 108 -17.14 -6.48 -7.47
C ASP A 108 -17.91 -6.10 -6.20
N LYS A 109 -17.20 -5.87 -5.09
CA LYS A 109 -17.82 -5.53 -3.81
C LYS A 109 -18.44 -4.13 -3.79
N LEU A 110 -17.88 -3.16 -4.50
CA LEU A 110 -18.40 -1.79 -4.48
C LEU A 110 -19.52 -1.57 -5.51
N ALA A 111 -19.52 -2.31 -6.62
CA ALA A 111 -20.52 -2.16 -7.68
C ALA A 111 -21.82 -2.93 -7.40
N PHE A 112 -21.76 -4.02 -6.63
CA PHE A 112 -22.88 -4.96 -6.46
C PHE A 112 -23.29 -5.22 -5.00
N ASN A 113 -22.79 -4.42 -4.06
CA ASN A 113 -23.33 -4.36 -2.70
C ASN A 113 -24.54 -3.44 -2.61
#